data_AF-A3RFV8-F1
#
_entry.id   AF-A3RFV8-F1
#
_cell.length_a   1.000
_cell.length_b   1.000
_cell.length_c   1.000
_cell.angle_alpha   90.00
_cell.angle_beta   90.00
_cell.angle_gamma   90.00
#
_symmetry.space_group_name_H-M   'P 1'
#
loop_
_entity.id
_entity.type
_entity.pdbx_description
1 polymer ?
#
loop_
_entity_poly.entity_id
_entity_poly.type
_entity_poly.pdbx_seq_one_letter_code
_entity_poly.pdbx_strand_id
1 'polypeptide(L)'
;GTYWYHSHSRFQEQTGLYGPIVVERRDGERHAADREHTLLLSDWTDHDPEHIYATLKRQSDYYNFGKRTVQDFLADVREKGFSAAAAERRMWGAMRMDPTDLADVSGYAYTYLMNGNTPAANWTGLFKPGERVRLRLINGSSMSFFDVRIPGLQLTVVATDGQDVEPVTVDELRIGTAEVYDVIVTPGDAAYTVFAQSMDRSGFARGTLAPRADMVAEVPALDTRALLTMRDMGMQHEGMDHSQMDSSAMPKVVHAPAEAGAIVDMRTDMPNTSLADPGIGLR
;
A
#
# COMPACT_ATOMS: atom_id res chain seq x y z
N GLY A 1 -12.34 -17.42 7.94
CA GLY A 1 -11.44 -16.42 7.36
C GLY A 1 -12.13 -15.07 7.29
N THR A 2 -11.33 -14.03 7.10
CA THR A 2 -11.81 -12.68 6.84
C THR A 2 -12.01 -12.48 5.34
N TYR A 3 -13.14 -11.90 4.98
CA TYR A 3 -13.53 -11.50 3.64
C TYR A 3 -14.21 -10.13 3.74
N TRP A 4 -14.61 -9.58 2.60
CA TRP A 4 -15.37 -8.34 2.54
C TRP A 4 -16.23 -8.32 1.28
N TYR A 5 -17.21 -7.43 1.23
CA TYR A 5 -18.00 -7.14 0.04
C TYR A 5 -17.85 -5.65 -0.32
N HIS A 6 -18.04 -5.35 -1.59
CA HIS A 6 -18.18 -3.98 -2.09
C HIS A 6 -19.06 -3.93 -3.34
N SER A 7 -19.48 -2.74 -3.73
CA SER A 7 -20.16 -2.56 -5.00
C SER A 7 -19.22 -2.81 -6.16
N HIS A 8 -19.71 -3.53 -7.17
CA HIS A 8 -19.06 -3.67 -8.48
C HIS A 8 -19.70 -2.78 -9.56
N SER A 9 -20.37 -1.69 -9.15
CA SER A 9 -21.02 -0.74 -10.05
C SER A 9 -20.39 0.65 -9.93
N ARG A 10 -19.70 1.07 -10.99
CA ARG A 10 -19.00 2.37 -11.08
C ARG A 10 -18.14 2.59 -9.82
N PHE A 11 -18.23 3.76 -9.21
CA PHE A 11 -17.44 4.15 -8.02
C PHE A 11 -18.25 4.09 -6.71
N GLN A 12 -19.28 3.24 -6.64
CA GLN A 12 -20.09 3.12 -5.42
C GLN A 12 -19.27 2.62 -4.22
N GLU A 13 -18.26 1.79 -4.47
CA GLU A 13 -17.32 1.33 -3.45
C GLU A 13 -16.61 2.53 -2.80
N GLN A 14 -15.98 3.41 -3.59
CA GLN A 14 -15.36 4.66 -3.10
C GLN A 14 -16.33 5.61 -2.34
N THR A 15 -17.65 5.46 -2.53
CA THR A 15 -18.68 6.24 -1.81
C THR A 15 -19.19 5.56 -0.54
N GLY A 16 -18.57 4.46 -0.10
CA GLY A 16 -18.86 3.78 1.15
C GLY A 16 -19.70 2.50 1.03
N LEU A 17 -19.97 1.99 -0.17
CA LEU A 17 -20.76 0.76 -0.34
C LEU A 17 -19.87 -0.49 -0.25
N TYR A 18 -19.40 -0.78 0.96
CA TYR A 18 -18.58 -1.95 1.30
C TYR A 18 -18.75 -2.36 2.76
N GLY A 19 -18.29 -3.56 3.11
CA GLY A 19 -18.25 -4.00 4.50
C GLY A 19 -17.57 -5.35 4.71
N PRO A 20 -17.19 -5.67 5.95
CA PRO A 20 -16.51 -6.93 6.26
C PRO A 20 -17.48 -8.12 6.25
N ILE A 21 -16.95 -9.30 5.93
CA ILE A 21 -17.61 -10.61 6.07
C ILE A 21 -16.64 -11.52 6.81
N VAL A 22 -16.97 -11.93 8.03
CA VAL A 22 -16.17 -12.90 8.79
C VAL A 22 -16.87 -14.25 8.74
N VAL A 23 -16.16 -15.26 8.27
CA VAL A 23 -16.64 -16.65 8.23
C VAL A 23 -15.90 -17.46 9.29
N GLU A 24 -16.56 -17.77 10.39
CA GLU A 24 -15.98 -18.53 11.50
C GLU A 24 -15.72 -19.99 11.11
N ARG A 25 -14.61 -20.54 11.61
CA ARG A 25 -14.28 -21.95 11.41
C ARG A 25 -15.18 -22.82 12.29
N ARG A 26 -15.82 -23.83 11.68
CA ARG A 26 -16.72 -24.77 12.38
C ARG A 26 -16.04 -25.47 13.57
N ASP A 27 -14.79 -25.91 13.39
CA ASP A 27 -14.08 -26.75 14.36
C ASP A 27 -13.15 -25.92 15.28
N GLY A 28 -13.36 -24.60 15.33
CA GLY A 28 -12.53 -23.67 16.10
C GLY A 28 -11.35 -23.07 15.33
N GLU A 29 -10.77 -22.03 15.92
CA GLU A 29 -9.69 -21.24 15.36
C GLU A 29 -8.33 -21.93 15.53
N ARG A 30 -7.57 -22.07 14.43
CA ARG A 30 -6.20 -22.63 14.45
C ARG A 30 -5.26 -21.76 15.29
N HIS A 31 -5.39 -20.45 15.15
CA HIS A 31 -4.59 -19.46 15.86
C HIS A 31 -5.50 -18.68 16.81
N ALA A 32 -5.85 -19.28 17.94
CA ALA A 32 -6.75 -18.68 18.91
C ALA A 32 -6.26 -17.29 19.38
N ALA A 33 -7.23 -16.39 19.56
CA ALA A 33 -7.07 -15.04 20.09
C ALA A 33 -8.14 -14.80 21.16
N ASP A 34 -7.81 -14.02 22.18
CA ASP A 34 -8.72 -13.69 23.29
C ASP A 34 -9.73 -12.60 22.87
N ARG A 35 -9.37 -11.81 21.86
CA ARG A 35 -10.16 -10.71 21.33
C ARG A 35 -9.93 -10.53 19.85
N GLU A 36 -10.96 -10.10 19.15
CA GLU A 36 -10.87 -9.75 17.73
C GLU A 36 -11.39 -8.34 17.47
N HIS A 37 -10.70 -7.60 16.59
CA HIS A 37 -11.17 -6.35 16.01
C HIS A 37 -11.06 -6.43 14.50
N THR A 38 -12.10 -6.00 13.78
CA THR A 38 -12.04 -5.85 12.32
C THR A 38 -11.69 -4.42 11.97
N LEU A 39 -10.63 -4.24 11.17
CA LEU A 39 -10.12 -2.95 10.73
C LEU A 39 -10.25 -2.87 9.21
N LEU A 40 -11.23 -2.11 8.75
CA LEU A 40 -11.43 -1.81 7.33
C LEU A 40 -10.80 -0.45 7.02
N LEU A 41 -9.74 -0.47 6.23
CA LEU A 41 -9.07 0.69 5.67
C LEU A 41 -9.76 1.10 4.36
N SER A 42 -9.97 2.40 4.17
CA SER A 42 -10.56 2.96 2.95
C SER A 42 -9.98 4.34 2.65
N ASP A 43 -10.04 4.77 1.39
CA ASP A 43 -9.84 6.16 0.98
C ASP A 43 -11.19 6.83 0.71
N TRP A 44 -11.35 8.06 1.20
CA TRP A 44 -12.54 8.86 1.02
C TRP A 44 -12.22 10.14 0.28
N THR A 45 -13.13 10.59 -0.59
CA THR A 45 -13.02 11.87 -1.26
C THR A 45 -14.33 12.63 -1.19
N ASP A 46 -14.25 13.94 -1.00
CA ASP A 46 -15.41 14.85 -1.13
C ASP A 46 -15.64 15.27 -2.59
N HIS A 47 -14.78 14.86 -3.51
CA HIS A 47 -14.95 15.06 -4.95
C HIS A 47 -15.84 13.96 -5.54
N ASP A 48 -16.43 14.23 -6.71
CA ASP A 48 -17.08 13.17 -7.49
C ASP A 48 -16.01 12.19 -8.03
N PRO A 49 -16.07 10.89 -7.68
CA PRO A 49 -15.15 9.88 -8.21
C PRO A 49 -15.06 9.83 -9.74
N GLU A 50 -16.18 10.08 -10.43
CA GLU A 50 -16.21 10.13 -11.90
C GLU A 50 -15.36 11.28 -12.43
N HIS A 51 -15.31 12.40 -11.70
CA HIS A 51 -14.48 13.54 -12.05
C HIS A 51 -12.99 13.25 -11.81
N ILE A 52 -12.65 12.58 -10.70
CA ILE A 52 -11.28 12.12 -10.43
C ILE A 52 -10.82 11.23 -11.58
N TYR A 53 -11.59 10.19 -11.90
CA TYR A 53 -11.28 9.26 -12.98
C TYR A 53 -11.13 9.96 -14.34
N ALA A 54 -12.07 10.82 -14.71
CA ALA A 54 -12.00 11.56 -15.98
C ALA A 54 -10.80 12.52 -16.04
N THR A 55 -10.33 13.02 -14.90
CA THR A 55 -9.13 13.84 -14.79
C THR A 55 -7.88 12.99 -15.00
N LEU A 56 -7.77 11.86 -14.32
CA LEU A 56 -6.64 10.91 -14.49
C LEU A 56 -6.50 10.42 -15.92
N LYS A 57 -7.63 10.17 -16.62
CA LYS A 57 -7.62 9.79 -18.04
C LYS A 57 -7.08 10.88 -18.97
N ARG A 58 -7.09 12.15 -18.56
CA ARG A 58 -6.53 13.28 -19.32
C ARG A 58 -5.11 13.62 -18.88
N GLN A 59 -4.83 13.49 -17.60
CA GLN A 59 -3.56 13.83 -16.99
C GLN A 59 -3.34 12.94 -15.76
N SER A 60 -2.50 11.92 -15.89
CA SER A 60 -2.25 10.93 -14.84
C SER A 60 -1.57 11.52 -13.61
N ASP A 61 -0.70 12.52 -13.78
CA ASP A 61 0.09 13.13 -12.70
C ASP A 61 -0.64 14.28 -11.97
N TYR A 62 -1.94 14.45 -12.20
CA TYR A 62 -2.68 15.64 -11.74
C TYR A 62 -2.70 15.77 -10.21
N TYR A 63 -2.88 14.66 -9.50
CA TYR A 63 -2.95 14.64 -8.03
C TYR A 63 -1.60 14.37 -7.37
N ASN A 64 -0.51 14.33 -8.14
CA ASN A 64 0.83 14.24 -7.61
C ASN A 64 1.42 15.64 -7.35
N PHE A 65 1.39 16.05 -6.07
CA PHE A 65 1.97 17.30 -5.60
C PHE A 65 3.35 17.11 -4.95
N GLY A 66 3.87 15.88 -4.90
CA GLY A 66 5.17 15.54 -4.33
C GLY A 66 6.35 15.77 -5.27
N LYS A 67 6.23 16.70 -6.23
CA LYS A 67 7.16 16.83 -7.35
C LYS A 67 8.56 17.27 -6.92
N ARG A 68 9.55 16.77 -7.66
CA ARG A 68 10.98 17.11 -7.49
C ARG A 68 11.24 18.59 -7.75
N THR A 69 11.98 19.21 -6.85
CA THR A 69 12.32 20.64 -6.87
C THR A 69 13.71 20.91 -7.45
N VAL A 70 14.06 22.20 -7.61
CA VAL A 70 15.44 22.60 -7.95
C VAL A 70 16.41 22.22 -6.83
N GLN A 71 15.97 22.26 -5.57
CA GLN A 71 16.81 21.90 -4.43
C GLN A 71 17.16 20.40 -4.47
N ASP A 72 16.19 19.55 -4.79
CA ASP A 72 16.42 18.10 -4.95
C ASP A 72 17.41 17.82 -6.08
N PHE A 73 17.31 18.55 -7.18
CA PHE A 73 18.28 18.43 -8.27
C PHE A 73 19.69 18.89 -7.86
N LEU A 74 19.82 19.94 -7.05
CA LEU A 74 21.13 20.33 -6.52
C LEU A 74 21.70 19.29 -5.56
N ALA A 75 20.85 18.63 -4.76
CA ALA A 75 21.25 17.51 -3.93
C ALA A 75 21.74 16.32 -4.78
N ASP A 76 20.99 15.95 -5.82
CA ASP A 76 21.42 14.95 -6.81
C ASP A 76 22.81 15.27 -7.37
N VAL A 77 23.02 16.50 -7.85
CA VAL A 77 24.29 16.92 -8.47
C VAL A 77 25.45 16.79 -7.48
N ARG A 78 25.22 17.07 -6.19
CA ARG A 78 26.24 16.90 -5.14
C ARG A 78 26.56 15.44 -4.87
N GLU A 79 25.57 14.55 -4.97
CA GLU A 79 25.71 13.13 -4.68
C GLU A 79 26.32 12.33 -5.84
N LYS A 80 25.77 12.46 -7.05
CA LYS A 80 26.16 11.65 -8.24
C LYS A 80 26.87 12.44 -9.35
N GLY A 81 27.03 13.75 -9.19
CA GLY A 81 27.62 14.62 -10.20
C GLY A 81 26.63 15.11 -11.25
N PHE A 82 26.97 16.22 -11.92
CA PHE A 82 26.05 16.91 -12.83
C PHE A 82 25.65 16.06 -14.05
N SER A 83 26.60 15.37 -14.68
CA SER A 83 26.34 14.56 -15.86
C SER A 83 25.35 13.43 -15.57
N ALA A 84 25.54 12.69 -14.48
CA ALA A 84 24.66 11.60 -14.08
C ALA A 84 23.28 12.11 -13.67
N ALA A 85 23.20 13.15 -12.84
CA ALA A 85 21.92 13.75 -12.43
C ALA A 85 21.11 14.28 -13.62
N ALA A 86 21.78 14.93 -14.59
CA ALA A 86 21.13 15.41 -15.79
C ALA A 86 20.68 14.27 -16.72
N ALA A 87 21.47 13.20 -16.85
CA ALA A 87 21.10 12.02 -17.64
C ALA A 87 19.88 11.30 -17.07
N GLU A 88 19.85 11.09 -15.76
CA GLU A 88 18.71 10.46 -15.06
C GLU A 88 17.44 11.30 -15.22
N ARG A 89 17.53 12.62 -15.01
CA ARG A 89 16.39 13.53 -15.22
C ARG A 89 15.87 13.50 -16.66
N ARG A 90 16.77 13.42 -17.64
CA ARG A 90 16.40 13.26 -19.06
C ARG A 90 15.70 11.94 -19.33
N MET A 91 16.17 10.85 -18.71
CA MET A 91 15.57 9.53 -18.86
C MET A 91 14.12 9.49 -18.35
N TRP A 92 13.88 9.95 -17.12
CA TRP A 92 12.52 10.11 -16.58
C TRP A 92 11.62 10.97 -17.48
N GLY A 93 12.14 12.11 -17.95
CA GLY A 93 11.43 12.99 -18.88
C GLY A 93 11.10 12.33 -20.23
N ALA A 94 12.02 11.53 -20.78
CA ALA A 94 11.81 10.80 -22.03
C ALA A 94 10.75 9.71 -21.90
N MET A 95 10.68 9.02 -20.75
CA MET A 95 9.61 8.07 -20.44
C MET A 95 8.28 8.74 -20.09
N ARG A 96 8.28 10.06 -19.89
CA ARG A 96 7.10 10.86 -19.47
C ARG A 96 6.51 10.37 -18.14
N MET A 97 7.38 10.02 -17.20
CA MET A 97 7.02 9.58 -15.85
C MET A 97 7.67 10.48 -14.81
N ASP A 98 7.02 10.60 -13.65
CA ASP A 98 7.57 11.29 -12.49
C ASP A 98 8.05 10.24 -11.47
N PRO A 99 9.31 10.29 -11.00
CA PRO A 99 9.81 9.34 -10.01
C PRO A 99 9.08 9.41 -8.65
N THR A 100 8.23 10.40 -8.45
CA THR A 100 7.43 10.57 -7.23
C THR A 100 6.00 10.03 -7.35
N ASP A 101 5.62 9.52 -8.52
CA ASP A 101 4.27 9.08 -8.87
C ASP A 101 3.97 7.67 -8.33
N LEU A 102 3.93 7.53 -7.00
CA LEU A 102 3.68 6.27 -6.29
C LEU A 102 2.19 5.94 -6.15
N ALA A 103 1.31 6.93 -6.33
CA ALA A 103 -0.14 6.79 -6.30
C ALA A 103 -0.77 7.84 -7.22
N ASP A 104 -1.71 7.42 -8.08
CA ASP A 104 -2.41 8.34 -9.01
C ASP A 104 -3.22 9.43 -8.30
N VAL A 105 -3.69 9.16 -7.08
CA VAL A 105 -4.44 10.10 -6.24
C VAL A 105 -3.87 10.06 -4.83
N SER A 106 -3.39 11.22 -4.40
CA SER A 106 -2.75 11.39 -3.09
C SER A 106 -3.73 11.89 -2.03
N GLY A 107 -3.24 12.01 -0.80
CA GLY A 107 -3.91 12.65 0.33
C GLY A 107 -4.30 14.12 0.12
N TYR A 108 -3.98 14.70 -1.05
CA TYR A 108 -4.57 15.96 -1.48
C TYR A 108 -6.07 15.84 -1.76
N ALA A 109 -6.49 14.76 -2.44
CA ALA A 109 -7.90 14.51 -2.77
C ALA A 109 -8.53 13.43 -1.87
N TYR A 110 -7.70 12.66 -1.16
CA TYR A 110 -8.13 11.60 -0.27
C TYR A 110 -7.96 11.90 1.20
N THR A 111 -8.96 11.52 1.99
CA THR A 111 -8.86 11.30 3.43
C THR A 111 -8.87 9.80 3.68
N TYR A 112 -7.84 9.30 4.35
CA TYR A 112 -7.75 7.87 4.65
C TYR A 112 -8.47 7.54 5.96
N LEU A 113 -9.32 6.51 5.91
CA LEU A 113 -10.22 6.15 7.01
C LEU A 113 -9.88 4.77 7.56
N MET A 114 -10.04 4.61 8.87
CA MET A 114 -10.04 3.31 9.55
C MET A 114 -11.42 3.11 10.17
N ASN A 115 -12.14 2.07 9.76
CA ASN A 115 -13.52 1.80 10.19
C ASN A 115 -14.43 3.02 10.01
N GLY A 116 -14.30 3.72 8.88
CA GLY A 116 -15.06 4.95 8.58
C GLY A 116 -14.69 6.17 9.41
N ASN A 117 -13.67 6.08 10.27
CA ASN A 117 -13.20 7.20 11.09
C ASN A 117 -12.00 7.89 10.45
N THR A 118 -12.01 9.22 10.44
CA THR A 118 -10.86 10.03 10.03
C THR A 118 -9.70 9.87 11.02
N PRO A 119 -8.47 10.25 10.64
CA PRO A 119 -7.33 10.21 11.57
C PRO A 119 -7.56 11.06 12.83
N ALA A 120 -8.35 12.13 12.73
CA ALA A 120 -8.73 12.97 13.87
C ALA A 120 -9.76 12.28 14.77
N ALA A 121 -10.73 11.56 14.19
CA ALA A 121 -11.75 10.83 14.94
C ALA A 121 -11.18 9.63 15.70
N ASN A 122 -10.09 9.01 15.21
CA ASN A 122 -9.30 7.98 15.90
C ASN A 122 -10.14 6.82 16.46
N TRP A 123 -10.45 5.85 15.60
CA TRP A 123 -11.10 4.61 16.04
C TRP A 123 -10.34 3.97 17.22
N THR A 124 -11.04 3.48 18.24
CA THR A 124 -10.41 2.86 19.42
C THR A 124 -10.84 1.41 19.61
N GLY A 125 -9.87 0.50 19.65
CA GLY A 125 -10.05 -0.92 19.97
C GLY A 125 -9.60 -1.24 21.38
N LEU A 126 -10.55 -1.59 22.25
CA LEU A 126 -10.22 -1.94 23.63
C LEU A 126 -9.58 -3.33 23.74
N PHE A 127 -8.69 -3.54 24.71
CA PHE A 127 -8.13 -4.85 25.05
C PHE A 127 -7.86 -4.97 26.56
N LYS A 128 -7.54 -6.17 27.07
CA LYS A 128 -6.94 -6.34 28.40
C LYS A 128 -5.45 -6.64 28.27
N PRO A 129 -4.58 -6.03 29.10
CA PRO A 129 -3.13 -6.27 29.00
C PRO A 129 -2.78 -7.76 28.99
N GLY A 130 -1.96 -8.17 28.02
CA GLY A 130 -1.55 -9.56 27.80
C GLY A 130 -2.51 -10.42 26.97
N GLU A 131 -3.67 -9.91 26.57
CA GLU A 131 -4.55 -10.61 25.60
C GLU A 131 -3.85 -10.77 24.25
N ARG A 132 -4.05 -11.92 23.61
CA ARG A 132 -3.79 -12.09 22.18
C ARG A 132 -4.94 -11.44 21.43
N VAL A 133 -4.67 -10.30 20.80
CA VAL A 133 -5.66 -9.54 20.04
C VAL A 133 -5.45 -9.82 18.55
N ARG A 134 -6.46 -10.39 17.89
CA ARG A 134 -6.49 -10.53 16.44
C ARG A 134 -7.03 -9.26 15.80
N LEU A 135 -6.29 -8.70 14.86
CA LEU A 135 -6.74 -7.62 13.99
C LEU A 135 -6.99 -8.19 12.59
N ARG A 136 -8.23 -8.10 12.13
CA ARG A 136 -8.65 -8.50 10.78
C ARG A 136 -8.55 -7.28 9.88
N LEU A 137 -7.40 -7.12 9.22
CA LEU A 137 -7.08 -6.00 8.34
C LEU A 137 -7.71 -6.23 6.98
N ILE A 138 -8.49 -5.27 6.49
CA ILE A 138 -9.11 -5.28 5.16
C ILE A 138 -8.75 -3.97 4.49
N ASN A 139 -8.16 -4.00 3.30
CA ASN A 139 -7.99 -2.80 2.51
C ASN A 139 -9.13 -2.70 1.47
N GLY A 140 -10.21 -2.04 1.87
CA GLY A 140 -11.35 -1.71 1.00
C GLY A 140 -11.24 -0.30 0.42
N SER A 141 -10.04 0.11 0.03
CA SER A 141 -9.81 1.38 -0.65
C SER A 141 -9.95 1.24 -2.15
N SER A 142 -10.31 2.32 -2.82
CA SER A 142 -10.46 2.33 -4.27
C SER A 142 -9.12 2.17 -5.00
N MET A 143 -8.01 2.62 -4.40
CA MET A 143 -6.68 2.51 -5.01
C MET A 143 -5.48 2.57 -4.04
N SER A 144 -5.70 2.99 -2.79
CA SER A 144 -4.59 3.25 -1.87
C SER A 144 -3.98 1.97 -1.30
N PHE A 145 -2.66 1.90 -1.32
CA PHE A 145 -1.88 0.88 -0.62
C PHE A 145 -1.41 1.46 0.72
N PHE A 146 -1.47 0.67 1.78
CA PHE A 146 -1.04 1.11 3.10
C PHE A 146 0.10 0.27 3.64
N ASP A 147 1.05 0.94 4.30
CA ASP A 147 2.01 0.31 5.17
C ASP A 147 1.47 0.39 6.60
N VAL A 148 1.15 -0.78 7.15
CA VAL A 148 0.49 -0.94 8.45
C VAL A 148 1.52 -1.35 9.49
N ARG A 149 1.64 -0.54 10.55
CA ARG A 149 2.52 -0.78 11.69
C ARG A 149 1.86 -0.37 13.00
N ILE A 150 2.32 -0.97 14.09
CA ILE A 150 1.89 -0.61 15.45
C ILE A 150 3.14 -0.41 16.30
N PRO A 151 3.70 0.82 16.39
CA PRO A 151 4.93 1.04 17.13
C PRO A 151 4.85 0.52 18.57
N GLY A 152 5.81 -0.33 18.93
CA GLY A 152 5.83 -1.04 20.21
C GLY A 152 5.19 -2.43 20.21
N LEU A 153 4.60 -2.88 19.09
CA LEU A 153 4.06 -4.24 18.92
C LEU A 153 4.51 -4.83 17.58
N GLN A 154 4.94 -6.09 17.60
CA GLN A 154 5.14 -6.87 16.39
C GLN A 154 3.82 -7.47 15.90
N LEU A 155 3.65 -7.54 14.58
CA LEU A 155 2.49 -8.12 13.91
C LEU A 155 2.80 -9.56 13.53
N THR A 156 2.13 -10.54 14.13
CA THR A 156 2.22 -11.93 13.68
C THR A 156 1.10 -12.22 12.69
N VAL A 157 1.41 -12.23 11.40
CA VAL A 157 0.50 -12.60 10.31
C VAL A 157 0.17 -14.08 10.42
N VAL A 158 -1.12 -14.43 10.45
CA VAL A 158 -1.62 -15.80 10.62
C VAL A 158 -2.58 -16.24 9.51
N ALA A 159 -3.15 -15.29 8.76
CA ALA A 159 -3.94 -15.59 7.57
C ALA A 159 -3.81 -14.46 6.55
N THR A 160 -3.98 -14.80 5.27
CA THR A 160 -4.16 -13.86 4.16
C THR A 160 -5.29 -14.34 3.25
N ASP A 161 -6.13 -13.43 2.77
CA ASP A 161 -7.26 -13.70 1.86
C ASP A 161 -8.16 -14.88 2.29
N GLY A 162 -8.41 -14.93 3.61
CA GLY A 162 -9.23 -15.93 4.26
C GLY A 162 -8.58 -17.30 4.45
N GLN A 163 -7.32 -17.49 4.04
CA GLN A 163 -6.54 -18.71 4.19
C GLN A 163 -5.52 -18.61 5.32
N ASP A 164 -5.46 -19.63 6.18
CA ASP A 164 -4.41 -19.75 7.19
C ASP A 164 -3.04 -19.85 6.50
N VAL A 165 -2.03 -19.19 7.06
CA VAL A 165 -0.63 -19.30 6.61
C VAL A 165 0.27 -19.77 7.75
N GLU A 166 1.48 -20.21 7.42
CA GLU A 166 2.53 -20.36 8.43
C GLU A 166 2.81 -18.99 9.07
N PRO A 167 2.75 -18.86 10.42
CA PRO A 167 2.86 -17.56 11.05
C PRO A 167 4.19 -16.85 10.75
N VAL A 168 4.10 -15.59 10.33
CA VAL A 168 5.26 -14.72 10.08
C VAL A 168 5.13 -13.46 10.92
N THR A 169 6.16 -13.16 11.70
CA THR A 169 6.20 -11.96 12.55
C THR A 169 6.98 -10.86 11.84
N VAL A 170 6.37 -9.67 11.73
CA VAL A 170 6.91 -8.49 11.07
C VAL A 170 6.65 -7.24 11.90
N ASP A 171 7.45 -6.19 11.70
CA ASP A 171 7.22 -4.88 12.32
C ASP A 171 6.19 -4.04 11.53
N GLU A 172 6.16 -4.24 10.22
CA GLU A 172 5.31 -3.54 9.27
C GLU A 172 4.92 -4.48 8.13
N LEU A 173 3.73 -4.30 7.58
CA LEU A 173 3.27 -4.99 6.38
C LEU A 173 2.60 -4.01 5.42
N ARG A 174 2.90 -4.15 4.13
CA ARG A 174 2.14 -3.49 3.07
C ARG A 174 0.87 -4.29 2.77
N ILE A 175 -0.26 -3.60 2.72
CA ILE A 175 -1.55 -4.15 2.30
C ILE A 175 -2.02 -3.41 1.03
N GLY A 176 -2.06 -4.13 -0.07
CA GLY A 176 -2.59 -3.67 -1.35
C GLY A 176 -4.12 -3.59 -1.34
N THR A 177 -4.68 -2.92 -2.35
CA THR A 177 -6.14 -2.84 -2.52
C THR A 177 -6.75 -4.24 -2.62
N ALA A 178 -7.87 -4.45 -1.93
CA ALA A 178 -8.62 -5.70 -1.84
C ALA A 178 -8.00 -6.84 -1.04
N GLU A 179 -6.73 -6.72 -0.63
CA GLU A 179 -6.07 -7.71 0.20
C GLU A 179 -6.62 -7.70 1.63
N VAL A 180 -6.55 -8.87 2.26
CA VAL A 180 -7.01 -9.10 3.63
C VAL A 180 -5.94 -9.84 4.42
N TYR A 181 -5.60 -9.35 5.61
CA TYR A 181 -4.67 -10.02 6.51
C TYR A 181 -5.25 -10.16 7.91
N ASP A 182 -5.14 -11.34 8.51
CA ASP A 182 -5.35 -11.49 9.95
C ASP A 182 -3.99 -11.49 10.64
N VAL A 183 -3.79 -10.53 11.55
CA VAL A 183 -2.58 -10.44 12.39
C VAL A 183 -2.93 -10.60 13.85
N ILE A 184 -2.02 -11.17 14.64
CA ILE A 184 -2.14 -11.24 16.10
C ILE A 184 -1.07 -10.37 16.74
N VAL A 185 -1.49 -9.58 17.72
CA VAL A 185 -0.63 -8.77 18.58
C VAL A 185 -0.90 -9.09 20.05
N THR A 186 0.09 -8.87 20.91
CA THR A 186 -0.03 -9.07 22.37
C THR A 186 0.32 -7.78 23.09
N PRO A 187 -0.63 -6.85 23.25
CA PRO A 187 -0.37 -5.55 23.87
C PRO A 187 -0.21 -5.60 25.40
N GLY A 188 0.68 -4.77 25.94
CA GLY A 188 0.82 -4.53 27.39
C GLY A 188 -0.16 -3.47 27.91
N ASP A 189 0.04 -2.98 29.14
CA ASP A 189 -0.83 -1.93 29.73
C ASP A 189 -0.45 -0.52 29.24
N ALA A 190 -0.58 -0.29 27.93
CA ALA A 190 -0.32 0.98 27.26
C ALA A 190 -1.26 1.17 26.06
N ALA A 191 -1.40 2.41 25.59
CA ALA A 191 -2.06 2.66 24.30
C ALA A 191 -1.05 2.51 23.16
N TYR A 192 -1.50 1.96 22.04
CA TYR A 192 -0.70 1.75 20.84
C TYR A 192 -1.44 2.28 19.61
N THR A 193 -0.77 3.07 18.76
CA THR A 193 -1.37 3.57 17.51
C THR A 193 -1.30 2.49 16.45
N VAL A 194 -2.45 2.06 15.94
CA VAL A 194 -2.52 1.35 14.66
C VAL A 194 -2.39 2.37 13.56
N PHE A 195 -1.25 2.37 12.88
CA PHE A 195 -0.90 3.37 11.88
C PHE A 195 -0.88 2.71 10.50
N ALA A 196 -1.67 3.23 9.57
CA ALA A 196 -1.74 2.77 8.19
C ALA A 196 -1.36 3.94 7.27
N GLN A 197 -0.09 4.03 6.90
CA GLN A 197 0.43 5.13 6.09
C GLN A 197 0.26 4.83 4.60
N SER A 198 -0.17 5.80 3.80
CA SER A 198 -0.24 5.61 2.35
C SER A 198 1.16 5.37 1.76
N MET A 199 1.25 4.52 0.74
CA MET A 199 2.51 4.16 0.07
C MET A 199 3.28 5.38 -0.49
N ASP A 200 2.56 6.40 -0.97
CA ASP A 200 3.10 7.67 -1.47
C ASP A 200 3.46 8.68 -0.36
N ARG A 201 3.27 8.29 0.91
CA ARG A 201 3.53 9.07 2.13
C ARG A 201 2.79 10.41 2.18
N SER A 202 1.69 10.56 1.44
CA SER A 202 0.89 11.80 1.43
C SER A 202 -0.11 11.88 2.58
N GLY A 203 -0.41 10.78 3.24
CA GLY A 203 -1.21 10.76 4.47
C GLY A 203 -1.26 9.39 5.11
N PHE A 204 -2.23 9.21 6.02
CA PHE A 204 -2.39 7.99 6.80
C PHE A 204 -3.82 7.86 7.33
N ALA A 205 -4.24 6.63 7.61
CA ALA A 205 -5.32 6.32 8.54
C ALA A 205 -4.74 5.92 9.90
N ARG A 206 -5.47 6.14 10.98
CA ARG A 206 -5.07 5.63 12.31
C ARG A 206 -6.25 5.22 13.19
N GLY A 207 -5.91 4.34 14.14
CA GLY A 207 -6.72 4.06 15.32
C GLY A 207 -5.82 3.81 16.54
N THR A 208 -6.43 3.64 17.71
CA THR A 208 -5.73 3.35 18.96
C THR A 208 -6.18 2.00 19.50
N LEU A 209 -5.25 1.10 19.78
CA LEU A 209 -5.50 -0.02 20.69
C LEU A 209 -5.19 0.44 22.12
N ALA A 210 -6.13 0.28 23.05
CA ALA A 210 -5.91 0.72 24.42
C ALA A 210 -6.59 -0.18 25.47
N PRO A 211 -6.03 -0.26 26.70
CA PRO A 211 -6.70 -0.95 27.79
C PRO A 211 -7.89 -0.17 28.37
N ARG A 212 -7.98 1.13 28.08
CA ARG A 212 -9.00 2.07 28.57
C ARG A 212 -9.39 3.04 27.46
N ALA A 213 -10.68 3.42 27.40
CA ALA A 213 -11.27 4.14 26.27
C ALA A 213 -10.81 5.60 26.11
N ASP A 214 -10.29 6.20 27.18
CA ASP A 214 -9.79 7.58 27.23
C ASP A 214 -8.30 7.69 26.84
N MET A 215 -7.61 6.57 26.68
CA MET A 215 -6.21 6.58 26.30
C MET A 215 -6.04 6.75 24.80
N VAL A 216 -5.09 7.61 24.43
CA VAL A 216 -4.69 7.85 23.05
C VAL A 216 -3.17 7.70 22.98
N ALA A 217 -2.69 6.99 21.97
CA ALA A 217 -1.27 6.84 21.71
C ALA A 217 -0.73 7.98 20.82
N GLU A 218 0.58 8.20 20.90
CA GLU A 218 1.26 9.15 20.02
C GLU A 218 1.10 8.75 18.55
N VAL A 219 0.89 9.73 17.68
CA VAL A 219 0.82 9.51 16.23
C VAL A 219 2.25 9.47 15.68
N PRO A 220 2.66 8.39 15.03
CA PRO A 220 3.96 8.32 14.36
C PRO A 220 4.13 9.44 13.33
N ALA A 221 5.36 9.93 13.19
CA ALA A 221 5.69 10.80 12.07
C ALA A 221 5.56 10.04 10.73
N LEU A 222 5.23 10.77 9.67
CA LEU A 222 5.23 10.22 8.32
C LEU A 222 6.65 9.92 7.88
N ASP A 223 6.83 8.75 7.27
CA ASP A 223 8.10 8.41 6.62
C ASP A 223 8.38 9.33 5.42
N THR A 224 9.65 9.46 5.07
CA THR A 224 10.07 10.22 3.89
C THR A 224 9.59 9.53 2.61
N ARG A 225 9.18 10.33 1.62
CA ARG A 225 8.80 9.82 0.29
C ARG A 225 9.97 9.10 -0.37
N ALA A 226 9.72 7.84 -0.76
CA ALA A 226 10.64 7.11 -1.62
C ALA A 226 10.56 7.65 -3.06
N LEU A 227 11.64 7.48 -3.82
CA LEU A 227 11.68 7.78 -5.24
C LEU A 227 11.71 6.48 -6.01
N LEU A 228 10.85 6.37 -7.03
CA LEU A 228 10.94 5.30 -8.01
C LEU A 228 12.32 5.36 -8.66
N THR A 229 12.88 4.17 -8.86
CA THR A 229 14.15 3.95 -9.52
C THR A 229 13.92 3.16 -10.80
N MET A 230 14.96 3.03 -11.62
CA MET A 230 14.87 2.17 -12.81
C MET A 230 14.55 0.71 -12.47
N ARG A 231 14.85 0.25 -11.25
CA ARG A 231 14.43 -1.08 -10.76
C ARG A 231 12.93 -1.22 -10.72
N ASP A 232 12.25 -0.20 -10.22
CA ASP A 232 10.80 -0.19 -10.06
C ASP A 232 10.08 -0.14 -11.41
N MET A 233 10.77 0.40 -12.43
CA MET A 233 10.31 0.35 -13.82
C MET A 233 10.62 -0.96 -14.54
N GLY A 234 11.23 -1.95 -13.86
CA GLY A 234 11.68 -3.20 -14.48
C GLY A 234 12.90 -3.04 -15.40
N MET A 235 13.62 -1.92 -15.30
CA MET A 235 14.74 -1.53 -16.15
C MET A 235 16.11 -1.64 -15.45
N GLN A 236 16.17 -2.16 -14.22
CA GLN A 236 17.45 -2.42 -13.57
C GLN A 236 18.06 -3.71 -14.10
N HIS A 237 19.14 -3.57 -14.87
CA HIS A 237 19.99 -4.68 -15.28
C HIS A 237 21.16 -4.77 -14.29
N GLU A 238 21.14 -5.75 -13.37
CA GLU A 238 22.33 -6.02 -12.57
C GLU A 238 23.45 -6.59 -13.46
N GLY A 239 24.58 -5.89 -13.52
CA GLY A 239 25.87 -6.46 -13.92
C GLY A 239 26.19 -6.61 -15.41
N MET A 240 25.51 -5.93 -16.34
CA MET A 240 25.83 -6.04 -17.77
C MET A 240 26.47 -4.78 -18.37
N ASP A 241 27.66 -4.97 -18.96
CA ASP A 241 28.37 -4.02 -19.80
C ASP A 241 27.48 -3.59 -20.99
N HIS A 242 27.10 -2.31 -21.01
CA HIS A 242 26.21 -1.71 -22.01
C HIS A 242 26.77 -1.71 -23.44
N SER A 243 27.99 -2.20 -23.67
CA SER A 243 28.63 -2.21 -24.99
C SER A 243 28.21 -3.37 -25.91
N GLN A 244 27.44 -4.37 -25.43
CA GLN A 244 27.11 -5.58 -26.21
C GLN A 244 25.63 -5.98 -26.25
N MET A 245 24.71 -5.02 -26.34
CA MET A 245 23.29 -5.37 -26.53
C MET A 245 23.01 -5.79 -27.99
N ASP A 246 22.93 -7.10 -28.23
CA ASP A 246 22.04 -7.67 -29.23
C ASP A 246 20.68 -7.93 -28.58
N SER A 247 19.67 -7.15 -28.98
CA SER A 247 18.28 -7.25 -28.51
C SER A 247 17.57 -8.57 -28.89
N SER A 248 18.24 -9.51 -29.56
CA SER A 248 17.64 -10.74 -30.10
C SER A 248 17.59 -11.94 -29.15
N ALA A 249 18.29 -11.90 -28.01
CA ALA A 249 18.54 -13.09 -27.17
C ALA A 249 17.74 -13.19 -25.86
N MET A 250 16.64 -12.45 -25.71
CA MET A 250 15.82 -12.49 -24.48
C MET A 250 14.71 -13.53 -24.58
N PRO A 251 14.43 -14.32 -23.52
CA PRO A 251 13.31 -15.27 -23.51
C PRO A 251 11.99 -14.51 -23.56
N LYS A 252 11.42 -14.43 -24.76
CA LYS A 252 10.16 -13.76 -25.03
C LYS A 252 9.02 -14.68 -24.58
N VAL A 253 8.15 -14.20 -23.68
CA VAL A 253 6.94 -14.97 -23.33
C VAL A 253 6.10 -15.17 -24.59
N VAL A 254 5.77 -16.43 -24.88
CA VAL A 254 4.87 -16.77 -25.98
C VAL A 254 3.44 -16.70 -25.44
N HIS A 255 2.81 -15.57 -25.70
CA HIS A 255 1.44 -15.32 -25.29
C HIS A 255 0.44 -16.16 -26.08
N ALA A 256 -0.61 -16.63 -25.40
CA ALA A 256 -1.70 -17.33 -26.07
C ALA A 256 -2.45 -16.36 -27.00
N PRO A 257 -3.03 -16.81 -28.13
CA PRO A 257 -3.82 -15.94 -29.01
C PRO A 257 -4.99 -15.25 -28.31
N ALA A 258 -5.54 -15.85 -27.23
CA ALA A 258 -6.58 -15.25 -26.40
C ALA A 258 -6.09 -14.02 -25.60
N GLU A 259 -4.78 -13.88 -25.41
CA GLU A 259 -4.12 -12.72 -24.80
C GLU A 259 -3.82 -11.62 -25.83
N ALA A 260 -4.28 -11.79 -27.08
CA ALA A 260 -4.23 -10.79 -28.12
C ALA A 260 -5.67 -10.34 -28.46
N GLY A 261 -6.04 -9.12 -28.05
CA GLY A 261 -7.35 -8.57 -28.37
C GLY A 261 -7.63 -7.25 -27.67
N ALA A 262 -8.69 -6.56 -28.11
CA ALA A 262 -9.10 -5.26 -27.56
C ALA A 262 -9.63 -5.32 -26.11
N ILE A 263 -9.71 -6.52 -25.53
CA ILE A 263 -10.12 -6.76 -24.13
C ILE A 263 -8.92 -6.98 -23.20
N VAL A 264 -7.70 -6.98 -23.73
CA VAL A 264 -6.48 -7.18 -22.95
C VAL A 264 -5.86 -5.82 -22.71
N ASP A 265 -6.01 -5.32 -21.48
CA ASP A 265 -5.52 -3.98 -21.11
C ASP A 265 -4.00 -3.94 -20.88
N MET A 266 -3.42 -5.03 -20.36
CA MET A 266 -1.99 -5.13 -20.04
C MET A 266 -1.46 -6.53 -20.36
N ARG A 267 -0.21 -6.58 -20.85
CA ARG A 267 0.51 -7.83 -21.16
C ARG A 267 1.97 -7.71 -20.70
N THR A 268 2.42 -8.64 -19.88
CA THR A 268 3.81 -8.69 -19.42
C THR A 268 4.63 -9.60 -20.32
N ASP A 269 5.47 -9.00 -21.16
CA ASP A 269 6.35 -9.73 -22.08
C ASP A 269 7.59 -10.32 -21.36
N MET A 270 7.90 -9.81 -20.17
CA MET A 270 9.07 -10.21 -19.36
C MET A 270 8.71 -10.26 -17.86
N PRO A 271 8.06 -11.34 -17.38
CA PRO A 271 7.73 -11.46 -15.97
C PRO A 271 9.00 -11.66 -15.15
N ASN A 272 9.08 -10.97 -14.01
CA ASN A 272 10.11 -11.19 -13.00
C ASN A 272 9.48 -11.77 -11.73
N THR A 273 10.22 -12.64 -11.04
CA THR A 273 9.81 -13.15 -9.73
C THR A 273 10.54 -12.34 -8.66
N SER A 274 9.86 -11.35 -8.10
CA SER A 274 10.41 -10.46 -7.07
C SER A 274 9.81 -10.74 -5.69
N LEU A 275 9.52 -12.01 -5.37
CA LEU A 275 8.87 -12.41 -4.11
C LEU A 275 9.68 -12.02 -2.84
N ALA A 276 10.99 -11.79 -2.98
CA ALA A 276 11.85 -11.35 -1.90
C ALA A 276 12.04 -9.82 -1.85
N ASP A 277 11.42 -9.05 -2.76
CA ASP A 277 11.46 -7.59 -2.73
C ASP A 277 10.36 -7.08 -1.79
N PRO A 278 10.68 -6.39 -0.68
CA PRO A 278 9.69 -5.79 0.21
C PRO A 278 8.82 -4.72 -0.48
N GLY A 279 9.27 -4.20 -1.63
CA GLY A 279 8.62 -3.12 -2.36
C GLY A 279 9.19 -1.75 -2.01
N ILE A 280 8.97 -0.78 -2.88
CA ILE A 280 9.49 0.59 -2.71
C ILE A 280 8.99 1.23 -1.41
N GLY A 281 9.90 1.91 -0.70
CA GLY A 281 9.62 2.51 0.62
C GLY A 281 9.75 1.55 1.80
N LEU A 282 9.99 0.25 1.55
CA LEU A 282 10.23 -0.79 2.56
C LEU A 282 11.62 -1.48 2.39
N ARG A 283 12.44 -1.02 1.44
CA ARG A 283 13.80 -1.52 1.18
C ARG A 283 14.86 -0.80 2.00
#